data_AF-A0A9P9FVT4-F1
#
_entry.id   AF-A0A9P9FVT4-F1
#
_cell.length_a   1.000
_cell.length_b   1.000
_cell.length_c   1.000
_cell.angle_alpha   90.00
_cell.angle_beta   90.00
_cell.angle_gamma   90.00
#
_symmetry.space_group_name_H-M   'P 1'
#
loop_
_entity.id
_entity.type
_entity.pdbx_description
1 polymer ?
#
loop_
_entity_poly.entity_id
_entity_poly.type
_entity_poly.pdbx_seq_one_letter_code
_entity_poly.pdbx_strand_id
1 'polypeptide(L)'
;MDPAQLAALFVKPHHAAEVIIPWLDSVEPSRWTSVCSNNVLMGKILRAYFLHDYEWFTFLHKYYFFQNMAAARQRFCSPLLVNSLFALACYCYHKLPQRLEFWNPHTLGYKFLAEARRLWEVEEASSSNKLTTLQAGLFINVVIHYYYVLINLHKPVAAIPPPKPPKLSKREIASANPIQDEFVDAYIRLETLLRIYHLRHGFDRLDIFLLAYLVFLAFTNHTT
;
A
#
# COMPACT_ATOMS: atom_id res chain seq x y z
N MET A 1 21.60 13.04 29.89
CA MET A 1 21.59 11.98 28.86
C MET A 1 22.93 12.08 28.14
N ASP A 2 23.69 11.00 28.09
CA ASP A 2 25.05 11.00 27.53
C ASP A 2 25.00 11.23 26.00
N PRO A 3 25.75 12.18 25.42
CA PRO A 3 25.81 12.40 23.97
C PRO A 3 26.19 11.13 23.17
N ALA A 4 26.94 10.19 23.76
CA ALA A 4 27.24 8.91 23.11
C ALA A 4 26.00 7.99 22.99
N GLN A 5 25.10 8.02 23.97
CA GLN A 5 23.82 7.29 23.91
C GLN A 5 22.86 7.92 22.89
N LEU A 6 22.89 9.25 22.75
CA LEU A 6 22.10 9.96 21.75
C LEU A 6 22.56 9.61 20.33
N ALA A 7 23.87 9.56 20.07
CA ALA A 7 24.42 9.14 18.78
C ALA A 7 24.06 7.69 18.42
N ALA A 8 24.09 6.77 19.40
CA ALA A 8 23.74 5.36 19.18
C ALA A 8 22.26 5.17 18.79
N LEU A 9 21.36 6.04 19.25
CA LEU A 9 19.94 6.03 18.85
C LEU A 9 19.74 6.37 17.37
N PHE A 10 20.58 7.22 16.79
CA PHE A 10 20.50 7.61 15.37
C PHE A 10 21.24 6.65 14.42
N VAL A 11 22.07 5.74 14.94
CA VAL A 11 22.81 4.74 14.15
C VAL A 11 22.02 3.43 13.98
N LYS A 12 20.89 3.27 14.69
CA LYS A 12 20.08 2.05 14.56
C LYS A 12 19.42 2.02 13.17
N PRO A 13 19.73 1.04 12.31
CA PRO A 13 19.15 0.99 10.98
C PRO A 13 17.65 0.71 11.06
N HIS A 14 16.87 1.25 10.11
CA HIS A 14 15.39 1.17 10.11
C HIS A 14 14.85 -0.25 10.25
N HIS A 15 15.54 -1.24 9.70
CA HIS A 15 15.14 -2.65 9.83
C HIS A 15 15.28 -3.22 11.25
N ALA A 16 15.99 -2.53 12.15
CA ALA A 16 16.16 -2.86 13.56
C ALA A 16 15.33 -1.94 14.50
N ALA A 17 14.52 -1.03 13.93
CA ALA A 17 13.57 -0.23 14.69
C ALA A 17 12.37 -1.10 15.11
N GLU A 18 12.03 -1.07 16.40
CA GLU A 18 10.82 -1.69 16.92
C GLU A 18 9.86 -0.60 17.35
N VAL A 19 8.63 -0.61 16.82
CA VAL A 19 7.59 0.30 17.30
C VAL A 19 7.09 -0.22 18.63
N ILE A 20 7.36 0.52 19.70
CA ILE A 20 6.73 0.27 20.99
C ILE A 20 5.31 0.82 20.91
N ILE A 21 4.36 -0.09 20.75
CA ILE A 21 2.93 0.19 20.70
C ILE A 21 2.30 -0.45 21.94
N PRO A 22 2.26 0.22 23.11
CA PRO A 22 1.88 -0.40 24.39
C PRO A 22 0.47 -1.01 24.36
N TRP A 23 -0.43 -0.41 23.60
CA TRP A 23 -1.82 -0.88 23.47
C TRP A 23 -1.96 -2.14 22.61
N LEU A 24 -0.93 -2.54 21.84
CA LEU A 24 -1.01 -3.70 20.96
C LEU A 24 -0.97 -5.04 21.71
N ASP A 25 -0.40 -5.06 22.91
CA ASP A 25 -0.37 -6.27 23.74
C ASP A 25 -1.72 -6.55 24.42
N SER A 26 -2.60 -5.54 24.44
CA SER A 26 -3.94 -5.63 25.03
C SER A 26 -5.06 -5.93 24.03
N VAL A 27 -4.75 -6.01 22.73
CA VAL A 27 -5.78 -6.24 21.70
C VAL A 27 -5.90 -7.70 21.30
N GLU A 28 -7.13 -8.10 21.02
CA GLU A 28 -7.48 -9.43 20.50
C GLU A 28 -8.16 -9.31 19.14
N PRO A 29 -7.39 -9.15 18.03
CA PRO A 29 -7.97 -8.98 16.70
C PRO A 29 -8.89 -10.13 16.26
N SER A 30 -8.69 -11.35 16.79
CA SER A 30 -9.53 -12.53 16.50
C SER A 30 -11.00 -12.34 16.86
N ARG A 31 -11.34 -11.38 17.74
CA ARG A 31 -12.74 -11.05 18.06
C ARG A 31 -13.44 -10.26 16.95
N TRP A 32 -12.68 -9.72 16.01
CA TRP A 32 -13.14 -8.81 14.96
C TRP A 32 -13.08 -9.42 13.56
N THR A 33 -12.55 -10.64 13.41
CA THR A 33 -12.41 -11.32 12.11
C THR A 33 -12.55 -12.83 12.27
N SER A 34 -13.16 -13.48 11.28
CA SER A 34 -13.24 -14.94 11.14
C SER A 34 -12.04 -15.53 10.38
N VAL A 35 -11.18 -14.69 9.79
CA VAL A 35 -10.11 -15.12 8.87
C VAL A 35 -8.93 -15.76 9.60
N CYS A 36 -8.56 -15.25 10.77
CA CYS A 36 -7.41 -15.71 11.53
C CYS A 36 -7.68 -15.65 13.04
N SER A 37 -7.33 -16.72 13.75
CA SER A 37 -7.43 -16.82 15.21
C SER A 37 -6.11 -16.51 15.94
N ASN A 38 -4.99 -16.37 15.22
CA ASN A 38 -3.68 -16.16 15.81
C ASN A 38 -3.42 -14.68 16.11
N ASN A 39 -3.80 -14.24 17.32
CA ASN A 39 -3.61 -12.86 17.79
C ASN A 39 -2.12 -12.43 17.81
N VAL A 40 -1.19 -13.35 18.07
CA VAL A 40 0.25 -13.02 18.05
C VAL A 40 0.72 -12.66 16.65
N LEU A 41 0.30 -13.44 15.64
CA LEU A 41 0.61 -13.16 14.24
C LEU A 41 -0.05 -11.85 13.80
N MET A 42 -1.33 -11.66 14.09
CA MET A 42 -2.05 -10.43 13.77
C MET A 42 -1.44 -9.20 14.44
N GLY A 43 -0.97 -9.33 15.69
CA GLY A 43 -0.19 -8.30 16.37
C GLY A 43 1.12 -7.97 15.63
N LYS A 44 1.87 -8.96 15.13
CA LYS A 44 3.08 -8.72 14.33
C LYS A 44 2.77 -8.00 13.01
N ILE A 45 1.68 -8.38 12.35
CA ILE A 45 1.22 -7.73 11.11
C ILE A 45 0.83 -6.27 11.37
N LEU A 46 0.09 -6.00 12.44
CA LEU A 46 -0.25 -4.63 12.85
C LEU A 46 1.02 -3.82 13.14
N ARG A 47 1.98 -4.35 13.91
CA ARG A 47 3.28 -3.67 14.14
C ARG A 47 3.96 -3.29 12.83
N ALA A 48 4.01 -4.21 11.87
CA ALA A 48 4.61 -3.96 10.57
C ALA A 48 3.88 -2.82 9.82
N TYR A 49 2.54 -2.83 9.80
CA TYR A 49 1.78 -1.73 9.18
C TYR A 49 2.02 -0.38 9.87
N PHE A 50 1.97 -0.33 11.21
CA PHE A 50 2.18 0.91 11.96
C PHE A 50 3.62 1.42 11.89
N LEU A 51 4.58 0.55 11.56
CA LEU A 51 5.97 0.92 11.31
C LEU A 51 6.21 1.44 9.89
N HIS A 52 5.59 0.82 8.89
CA HIS A 52 5.95 1.05 7.48
C HIS A 52 4.95 1.95 6.74
N ASP A 53 3.65 1.73 6.96
CA ASP A 53 2.61 2.20 6.05
C ASP A 53 1.63 3.20 6.70
N TYR A 54 1.56 3.26 8.04
CA TYR A 54 0.59 4.10 8.74
C TYR A 54 0.76 5.60 8.49
N GLU A 55 2.00 6.09 8.38
CA GLU A 55 2.26 7.51 8.09
C GLU A 55 1.73 7.91 6.69
N TRP A 56 1.70 6.96 5.75
CA TRP A 56 1.21 7.18 4.39
C TRP A 56 -0.31 7.02 4.30
N PHE A 57 -0.86 6.08 5.07
CA PHE A 57 -2.27 5.71 5.04
C PHE A 57 -2.93 5.94 6.41
N THR A 58 -2.84 7.17 6.94
CA THR A 58 -3.47 7.56 8.22
C THR A 58 -4.99 7.72 8.10
N PHE A 59 -5.69 6.66 7.66
CA PHE A 59 -7.15 6.65 7.54
C PHE A 59 -7.86 6.51 8.89
N LEU A 60 -7.15 6.01 9.91
CA LEU A 60 -7.65 5.84 11.27
C LEU A 60 -6.71 6.46 12.29
N HIS A 61 -7.26 6.83 13.45
CA HIS A 61 -6.45 7.30 14.57
C HIS A 61 -6.06 6.11 15.46
N LYS A 62 -4.76 5.76 15.47
CA LYS A 62 -4.24 4.58 16.18
C LYS A 62 -4.81 4.40 17.60
N TYR A 63 -4.74 5.44 18.44
CA TYR A 63 -5.18 5.35 19.83
C TYR A 63 -6.65 4.94 19.98
N TYR A 64 -7.56 5.64 19.30
CA TYR A 64 -9.00 5.35 19.38
C TYR A 64 -9.32 3.99 18.77
N PHE A 65 -8.68 3.63 17.66
CA PHE A 65 -8.87 2.32 17.05
C PHE A 65 -8.54 1.19 18.04
N PHE A 66 -7.35 1.21 18.64
CA PHE A 66 -6.92 0.16 19.56
C PHE A 66 -7.69 0.15 20.87
N GLN A 67 -8.02 1.32 21.42
CA GLN A 67 -8.87 1.42 22.60
C GLN A 67 -10.25 0.79 22.35
N ASN A 68 -10.85 1.05 21.18
CA ASN A 68 -12.16 0.49 20.83
C ASN A 68 -12.07 -0.99 20.48
N MET A 69 -10.97 -1.43 19.85
CA MET A 69 -10.68 -2.84 19.58
C MET A 69 -10.61 -3.66 20.88
N ALA A 70 -9.85 -3.19 21.89
CA ALA A 70 -9.73 -3.83 23.19
C ALA A 70 -11.07 -3.82 23.97
N ALA A 71 -11.77 -2.69 23.95
CA ALA A 71 -13.04 -2.52 24.64
C ALA A 71 -14.25 -3.15 23.92
N ALA A 72 -14.05 -3.83 22.78
CA ALA A 72 -15.11 -4.38 21.94
C ALA A 72 -16.20 -3.36 21.52
N ARG A 73 -15.80 -2.10 21.29
CA ARG A 73 -16.69 -0.99 20.94
C ARG A 73 -16.66 -0.69 19.46
N GLN A 74 -17.82 -0.56 18.83
CA GLN A 74 -17.90 -0.44 17.37
C GLN A 74 -17.74 0.98 16.79
N ARG A 75 -17.51 2.00 17.63
CA ARG A 75 -17.52 3.41 17.19
C ARG A 75 -16.36 3.78 16.27
N PHE A 76 -15.17 3.25 16.57
CA PHE A 76 -13.92 3.52 15.82
C PHE A 76 -13.20 2.24 15.40
N CYS A 77 -13.84 1.08 15.59
CA CYS A 77 -13.34 -0.22 15.23
C CYS A 77 -14.54 -1.03 14.74
N SER A 78 -14.47 -1.66 13.59
CA SER A 78 -15.54 -2.54 13.09
C SER A 78 -14.91 -3.77 12.44
N PRO A 79 -15.63 -4.90 12.34
CA PRO A 79 -15.12 -6.06 11.62
C PRO A 79 -14.69 -5.69 10.19
N LEU A 80 -15.48 -4.86 9.50
CA LEU A 80 -15.16 -4.38 8.16
C LEU A 80 -13.82 -3.63 8.14
N LEU A 81 -13.66 -2.62 9.01
CA LEU A 81 -12.43 -1.83 9.09
C LEU A 81 -11.21 -2.68 9.44
N VAL A 82 -11.37 -3.63 10.38
CA VAL A 82 -10.28 -4.53 10.79
C VAL A 82 -9.84 -5.41 9.62
N ASN A 83 -10.78 -6.05 8.91
CA ASN A 83 -10.44 -6.89 7.77
C ASN A 83 -9.81 -6.08 6.62
N SER A 84 -10.31 -4.88 6.32
CA SER A 84 -9.70 -4.00 5.31
C SER A 84 -8.29 -3.55 5.68
N LEU A 85 -8.05 -3.21 6.95
CA LEU A 85 -6.71 -2.89 7.45
C LEU A 85 -5.77 -4.09 7.29
N PHE A 86 -6.19 -5.30 7.69
CA PHE A 86 -5.35 -6.49 7.57
C PHE A 86 -5.07 -6.88 6.13
N ALA A 87 -6.00 -6.65 5.20
CA ALA A 87 -5.79 -6.87 3.78
C ALA A 87 -4.58 -6.07 3.26
N LEU A 88 -4.43 -4.82 3.69
CA LEU A 88 -3.25 -4.00 3.38
C LEU A 88 -2.02 -4.40 4.22
N ALA A 89 -2.19 -4.54 5.53
CA ALA A 89 -1.08 -4.77 6.46
C ALA A 89 -0.30 -6.07 6.19
N CYS A 90 -0.94 -7.08 5.60
CA CYS A 90 -0.26 -8.32 5.19
C CYS A 90 0.90 -8.08 4.21
N TYR A 91 0.85 -7.03 3.39
CA TYR A 91 1.92 -6.68 2.44
C TYR A 91 3.17 -6.12 3.15
N CYS A 92 2.98 -5.45 4.29
CA CYS A 92 4.05 -4.86 5.09
C CYS A 92 4.85 -5.90 5.89
N TYR A 93 4.28 -7.08 6.15
CA TYR A 93 4.92 -8.09 6.99
C TYR A 93 5.70 -9.12 6.17
N HIS A 94 7.01 -8.88 6.02
CA HIS A 94 7.90 -9.65 5.14
C HIS A 94 8.00 -11.16 5.45
N LYS A 95 7.62 -11.62 6.65
CA LYS A 95 7.66 -13.04 7.05
C LYS A 95 6.43 -13.82 6.57
N LEU A 96 5.43 -13.18 5.98
CA LEU A 96 4.32 -13.90 5.35
C LEU A 96 4.78 -14.52 4.01
N PRO A 97 4.55 -15.83 3.82
CA PRO A 97 4.87 -16.47 2.56
C PRO A 97 3.97 -15.92 1.46
N GLN A 98 4.50 -15.81 0.25
CA GLN A 98 3.72 -15.49 -0.97
C GLN A 98 2.91 -14.20 -0.86
N ARG A 99 3.33 -13.26 0.00
CA ARG A 99 2.57 -12.03 0.28
C ARG A 99 2.32 -11.17 -0.95
N LEU A 100 3.12 -11.31 -2.01
CA LEU A 100 2.98 -10.56 -3.27
C LEU A 100 2.10 -11.28 -4.31
N GLU A 101 1.74 -12.54 -4.08
CA GLU A 101 0.86 -13.31 -4.96
C GLU A 101 -0.60 -12.88 -4.74
N PHE A 102 -0.95 -11.67 -5.15
CA PHE A 102 -2.29 -11.11 -4.96
C PHE A 102 -3.40 -11.96 -5.64
N TRP A 103 -3.03 -12.80 -6.61
CA TRP A 103 -3.91 -13.74 -7.31
C TRP A 103 -4.12 -15.06 -6.54
N ASN A 104 -3.33 -15.34 -5.52
CA ASN A 104 -3.39 -16.59 -4.77
C ASN A 104 -4.43 -16.48 -3.62
N PRO A 105 -5.55 -17.22 -3.69
CA PRO A 105 -6.64 -17.14 -2.71
C PRO A 105 -6.28 -17.73 -1.35
N HIS A 106 -5.18 -18.48 -1.26
CA HIS A 106 -4.72 -19.06 0.00
C HIS A 106 -3.90 -18.08 0.84
N THR A 107 -3.43 -16.97 0.25
CA THR A 107 -2.69 -15.94 0.99
C THR A 107 -3.58 -15.27 2.03
N LEU A 108 -2.96 -14.87 3.14
CA LEU A 108 -3.67 -14.25 4.25
C LEU A 108 -4.28 -12.90 3.85
N GLY A 109 -3.54 -12.09 3.07
CA GLY A 109 -4.01 -10.81 2.55
C GLY A 109 -5.25 -10.94 1.66
N TYR A 110 -5.28 -11.95 0.78
CA TYR A 110 -6.46 -12.23 -0.05
C TYR A 110 -7.68 -12.59 0.78
N LYS A 111 -7.53 -13.47 1.77
CA LYS A 111 -8.64 -13.89 2.64
C LYS A 111 -9.22 -12.72 3.43
N PHE A 112 -8.36 -11.85 3.96
CA PHE A 112 -8.79 -10.61 4.62
C PHE A 112 -9.55 -9.68 3.67
N LEU A 113 -9.07 -9.51 2.44
CA LEU A 113 -9.76 -8.70 1.43
C LEU A 113 -11.12 -9.30 1.05
N ALA A 114 -11.21 -10.63 0.91
CA ALA A 114 -12.44 -11.32 0.61
C ALA A 114 -13.48 -11.13 1.73
N GLU A 115 -13.07 -11.28 3.00
CA GLU A 115 -13.97 -11.04 4.14
C GLU A 115 -14.36 -9.57 4.27
N ALA A 116 -13.43 -8.63 4.00
CA ALA A 116 -13.75 -7.21 3.97
C ALA A 116 -14.81 -6.90 2.90
N ARG A 117 -14.71 -7.47 1.69
CA ARG A 117 -15.74 -7.30 0.66
C ARG A 117 -17.09 -7.88 1.07
N ARG A 118 -17.11 -9.09 1.64
CA ARG A 118 -18.36 -9.70 2.14
C ARG A 118 -19.04 -8.82 3.20
N LEU A 119 -18.26 -8.23 4.11
CA LEU A 119 -18.77 -7.33 5.15
C LEU A 119 -19.22 -5.98 4.57
N TRP A 120 -18.57 -5.48 3.53
CA TRP A 120 -18.96 -4.26 2.81
C TRP A 120 -20.37 -4.40 2.24
N GLU A 121 -20.63 -5.48 1.52
CA GLU A 121 -21.94 -5.76 0.91
C GLU A 121 -23.07 -5.79 1.96
N VAL A 122 -22.80 -6.35 3.15
CA VAL A 122 -23.75 -6.38 4.26
C VAL A 122 -24.04 -4.98 4.82
N GLU A 123 -23.01 -4.15 5.01
CA GLU A 123 -23.20 -2.79 5.52
C GLU A 123 -23.86 -1.86 4.49
N GLU A 124 -23.53 -2.03 3.20
CA GLU A 124 -24.12 -1.32 2.07
C GLU A 124 -25.61 -1.63 1.94
N ALA A 125 -26.01 -2.91 1.98
CA ALA A 125 -27.42 -3.32 1.98
C ALA A 125 -28.21 -2.74 3.16
N SER A 126 -27.54 -2.49 4.28
CA SER A 126 -28.15 -1.93 5.49
C SER A 126 -28.19 -0.38 5.49
N SER A 127 -27.70 0.28 4.43
CA SER A 127 -27.57 1.75 4.34
C SER A 127 -26.87 2.37 5.56
N SER A 128 -25.86 1.67 6.11
CA SER A 128 -25.24 2.09 7.36
C SER A 128 -24.17 3.15 7.13
N ASN A 129 -24.42 4.38 7.59
CA ASN A 129 -23.47 5.50 7.47
C ASN A 129 -22.52 5.58 8.68
N LYS A 130 -21.60 4.62 8.81
CA LYS A 130 -20.57 4.63 9.87
C LYS A 130 -19.26 5.21 9.36
N LEU A 131 -18.55 5.93 10.23
CA LEU A 131 -17.18 6.39 9.95
C LEU A 131 -16.26 5.22 9.56
N THR A 132 -16.40 4.08 10.23
CA THR A 132 -15.58 2.88 9.98
C THR A 132 -15.77 2.32 8.57
N THR A 133 -16.95 2.51 7.97
CA THR A 133 -17.25 2.08 6.60
C THR A 133 -16.47 2.95 5.61
N LEU A 134 -16.47 4.28 5.80
CA LEU A 134 -15.66 5.19 4.99
C LEU A 134 -14.16 4.86 5.09
N GLN A 135 -13.66 4.67 6.31
CA GLN A 135 -12.27 4.30 6.55
C GLN A 135 -11.90 2.97 5.88
N ALA A 136 -12.78 1.97 5.94
CA ALA A 136 -12.59 0.69 5.29
C ALA A 136 -12.52 0.82 3.76
N GLY A 137 -13.32 1.70 3.17
CA GLY A 137 -13.30 1.99 1.73
C GLY A 137 -11.96 2.55 1.27
N LEU A 138 -11.36 3.45 2.06
CA LEU A 138 -10.03 3.98 1.80
C LEU A 138 -8.96 2.87 1.80
N PHE A 139 -9.00 1.97 2.78
CA PHE A 139 -8.09 0.82 2.80
C PHE A 139 -8.28 -0.12 1.61
N ILE A 140 -9.54 -0.47 1.27
CA ILE A 140 -9.84 -1.33 0.12
C ILE A 140 -9.35 -0.68 -1.18
N ASN A 141 -9.54 0.63 -1.34
CA ASN A 141 -9.08 1.37 -2.50
C ASN A 141 -7.55 1.26 -2.67
N VAL A 142 -6.78 1.44 -1.59
CA VAL A 142 -5.32 1.30 -1.61
C VAL A 142 -4.90 -0.13 -1.99
N VAL A 143 -5.56 -1.15 -1.43
CA VAL A 143 -5.26 -2.55 -1.76
C VAL A 143 -5.52 -2.84 -3.24
N ILE A 144 -6.65 -2.39 -3.79
CA ILE A 144 -6.97 -2.56 -5.21
C ILE A 144 -5.95 -1.83 -6.09
N HIS A 145 -5.57 -0.60 -5.72
CA HIS A 145 -4.54 0.15 -6.44
C HIS A 145 -3.19 -0.58 -6.42
N TYR A 146 -2.80 -1.15 -5.28
CA TYR A 146 -1.60 -1.96 -5.17
C TYR A 146 -1.64 -3.17 -6.14
N TYR A 147 -2.78 -3.84 -6.26
CA TYR A 147 -2.94 -4.98 -7.18
C TYR A 147 -2.82 -4.53 -8.63
N TYR A 148 -3.45 -3.41 -8.97
CA TYR A 148 -3.34 -2.82 -10.30
C TYR A 148 -1.88 -2.52 -10.65
N VAL A 149 -1.11 -1.92 -9.73
CA VAL A 149 0.31 -1.65 -9.94
C VAL A 149 1.10 -2.94 -10.14
N LEU A 150 0.92 -3.95 -9.27
CA LEU A 150 1.59 -5.24 -9.43
C LEU A 150 1.28 -5.90 -10.78
N ILE A 151 0.01 -5.90 -11.20
CA ILE A 151 -0.41 -6.41 -12.51
C ILE A 151 0.35 -5.69 -13.63
N ASN A 152 0.38 -4.36 -13.62
CA ASN A 152 1.02 -3.59 -14.69
C ASN A 152 2.55 -3.69 -14.67
N LEU A 153 3.17 -3.93 -13.50
CA LEU A 153 4.59 -4.23 -13.41
C LEU A 153 4.93 -5.62 -14.01
N HIS A 154 4.03 -6.59 -13.89
CA HIS A 154 4.23 -7.93 -14.46
C HIS A 154 3.91 -8.02 -15.96
N LYS A 155 3.05 -7.13 -16.50
CA LYS A 155 2.70 -7.10 -17.93
C LYS A 155 3.88 -7.01 -18.90
N PRO A 156 4.85 -6.08 -18.76
CA PRO A 156 5.98 -6.00 -19.69
C PRO A 156 6.87 -7.24 -19.62
N VAL A 157 7.00 -7.88 -18.45
CA VAL A 157 7.80 -9.13 -18.31
C VAL A 157 7.16 -10.31 -19.05
N ALA A 158 5.83 -10.40 -19.06
CA ALA A 158 5.11 -11.44 -19.78
C ALA A 158 4.98 -11.17 -21.29
N ALA A 159 5.11 -9.91 -21.72
CA ALA A 159 4.92 -9.45 -23.09
C ALA A 159 6.21 -9.33 -23.92
N ILE A 160 7.39 -9.72 -23.38
CA ILE A 160 8.63 -9.82 -24.17
C ILE A 160 8.67 -11.19 -24.87
N PRO A 161 8.33 -11.29 -26.18
CA PRO A 161 8.71 -12.48 -26.95
C PRO A 161 10.24 -12.57 -27.03
N PRO A 162 10.83 -13.78 -27.16
CA PRO A 162 12.27 -13.93 -27.34
C PRO A 162 12.75 -13.04 -28.51
N PRO A 163 13.90 -12.36 -28.39
CA PRO A 163 14.30 -11.32 -29.33
C PRO A 163 14.34 -11.87 -30.75
N LYS A 164 13.52 -11.31 -31.64
CA LYS A 164 13.63 -11.52 -33.09
C LYS A 164 14.74 -10.61 -33.64
N PRO A 165 15.62 -11.09 -34.54
CA PRO A 165 16.70 -10.28 -35.09
C PRO A 165 16.16 -9.10 -35.91
N PRO A 166 16.89 -7.96 -35.93
CA PRO A 166 16.33 -6.68 -36.31
C PRO A 166 16.09 -6.56 -37.82
N LYS A 167 14.99 -5.91 -38.21
CA LYS A 167 14.84 -5.26 -39.52
C LYS A 167 14.24 -3.87 -39.34
N LEU A 168 15.07 -2.86 -39.62
CA LEU A 168 14.70 -1.45 -39.72
C LEU A 168 14.02 -1.19 -41.07
N SER A 169 12.99 -0.34 -41.11
CA SER A 169 12.90 0.67 -42.17
C SER A 169 12.15 1.93 -41.73
N LYS A 170 12.84 3.05 -41.90
CA LYS A 170 12.44 4.45 -41.75
C LYS A 170 11.30 4.79 -42.70
N ARG A 171 10.12 5.29 -42.27
CA ARG A 171 9.29 6.22 -43.08
C ARG A 171 8.01 6.85 -42.51
N GLU A 172 7.51 6.54 -41.31
CA GLU A 172 6.16 7.02 -40.91
C GLU A 172 6.14 8.07 -39.78
N ILE A 173 7.20 8.88 -39.65
CA ILE A 173 7.25 10.02 -38.70
C ILE A 173 6.93 11.31 -39.47
N ALA A 174 5.65 11.58 -39.74
CA ALA A 174 5.22 12.91 -40.21
C ALA A 174 3.68 13.12 -40.14
N SER A 175 3.13 13.31 -38.94
CA SER A 175 2.03 14.28 -38.70
C SER A 175 1.83 14.47 -37.19
N ALA A 176 2.31 15.60 -36.66
CA ALA A 176 2.15 15.98 -35.26
C ALA A 176 0.68 16.34 -34.97
N ASN A 177 0.07 15.70 -33.96
CA ASN A 177 -1.26 16.04 -33.46
C ASN A 177 -1.15 17.13 -32.38
N PRO A 178 -1.83 18.28 -32.49
CA PRO A 178 -1.70 19.39 -31.54
C PRO A 178 -2.16 19.08 -30.10
N ILE A 179 -3.00 18.06 -29.92
CA ILE A 179 -3.35 17.54 -28.59
C ILE A 179 -2.14 16.85 -27.94
N GLN A 180 -1.29 16.17 -28.72
CA GLN A 180 -0.09 15.53 -28.20
C GLN A 180 0.93 16.55 -27.69
N ASP A 181 1.05 17.72 -28.32
CA ASP A 181 1.99 18.76 -27.90
C ASP A 181 1.66 19.34 -26.51
N GLU A 182 0.38 19.50 -26.18
CA GLU A 182 -0.06 19.99 -24.86
C GLU A 182 0.17 18.92 -23.75
N PHE A 183 -0.05 17.64 -24.07
CA PHE A 183 0.28 16.54 -23.16
C PHE A 183 1.79 16.39 -22.96
N VAL A 184 2.60 16.62 -24.00
CA VAL A 184 4.06 16.57 -23.93
C VAL A 184 4.60 17.70 -23.04
N ASP A 185 4.05 18.91 -23.12
CA ASP A 185 4.46 20.02 -22.23
C ASP A 185 4.10 19.75 -20.76
N ALA A 186 2.90 19.21 -20.50
CA ALA A 186 2.49 18.79 -19.15
C ALA A 186 3.40 17.68 -18.58
N TYR A 187 3.80 16.73 -19.42
CA TYR A 187 4.72 15.64 -19.08
C TYR A 187 6.11 16.16 -18.71
N ILE A 188 6.69 17.05 -19.52
CA ILE A 188 8.04 17.62 -19.28
C ILE A 188 8.08 18.39 -17.95
N ARG A 189 7.02 19.15 -17.63
CA ARG A 189 6.92 19.89 -16.36
C ARG A 189 6.84 18.95 -15.16
N LEU A 190 6.06 17.88 -15.27
CA LEU A 190 5.93 16.86 -14.23
C LEU A 190 7.26 16.14 -13.99
N GLU A 191 7.96 15.73 -15.06
CA GLU A 191 9.27 15.09 -14.98
C GLU A 191 10.31 16.02 -14.33
N THR A 192 10.28 17.31 -14.68
CA THR A 192 11.18 18.31 -14.09
C THR A 192 10.95 18.48 -12.59
N LEU A 193 9.68 18.55 -12.15
CA LEU A 193 9.34 18.61 -10.72
C LEU A 193 9.85 17.39 -9.96
N LEU A 194 9.72 16.20 -10.54
CA LEU A 194 10.20 14.96 -9.94
C LEU A 194 11.74 14.91 -9.85
N ARG A 195 12.46 15.40 -10.87
CA ARG A 195 13.92 15.51 -10.83
C ARG A 195 14.40 16.51 -9.78
N ILE A 196 13.71 17.64 -9.61
CA ILE A 196 14.02 18.64 -8.57
C ILE A 196 13.76 18.07 -7.17
N TYR A 197 12.61 17.40 -6.98
CA TYR A 197 12.30 16.71 -5.73
C TYR A 197 13.38 15.68 -5.40
N HIS A 198 13.78 14.90 -6.40
CA HIS A 198 14.79 13.87 -6.30
C HIS A 198 16.17 14.44 -5.85
N LEU A 199 16.61 15.53 -6.47
CA LEU A 199 17.86 16.22 -6.12
C LEU A 199 17.86 16.79 -4.69
N ARG A 200 16.69 17.12 -4.14
CA ARG A 200 16.56 17.72 -2.81
C ARG A 200 16.51 16.69 -1.68
N HIS A 201 15.99 15.49 -1.94
CA HIS A 201 15.67 14.51 -0.89
C HIS A 201 16.50 13.20 -0.92
N GLY A 202 17.19 12.89 -2.02
CA GLY A 202 18.09 11.71 -2.11
C GLY A 202 17.36 10.34 -2.13
N PHE A 203 18.06 9.28 -2.56
CA PHE A 203 17.50 7.91 -2.73
C PHE A 203 17.49 7.05 -1.45
N ASP A 204 17.79 7.60 -0.29
CA ASP A 204 18.04 6.78 0.89
C ASP A 204 16.78 6.08 1.45
N ARG A 205 15.56 6.41 0.98
CA ARG A 205 14.30 5.72 1.31
C ARG A 205 13.31 5.69 0.14
N LEU A 206 12.54 4.61 0.02
CA LEU A 206 11.42 4.46 -0.92
C LEU A 206 10.29 5.44 -0.56
N ASP A 207 10.01 6.40 -1.44
CA ASP A 207 8.94 7.39 -1.28
C ASP A 207 7.70 6.97 -2.10
N ILE A 208 6.61 6.62 -1.40
CA ILE A 208 5.41 6.06 -2.05
C ILE A 208 4.57 7.13 -2.78
N PHE A 209 4.73 8.42 -2.46
CA PHE A 209 4.13 9.49 -3.26
C PHE A 209 4.79 9.50 -4.62
N LEU A 210 6.12 9.39 -4.69
CA LEU A 210 6.82 9.24 -5.96
C LEU A 210 6.53 7.90 -6.62
N LEU A 211 6.28 6.82 -5.88
CA LEU A 211 5.99 5.51 -6.49
C LEU A 211 4.77 5.57 -7.42
N ALA A 212 3.69 6.24 -7.01
CA ALA A 212 2.50 6.42 -7.84
C ALA A 212 2.81 7.22 -9.14
N TYR A 213 3.62 8.28 -9.04
CA TYR A 213 4.00 9.12 -10.19
C TYR A 213 5.08 8.48 -11.07
N LEU A 214 6.07 7.79 -10.51
CA LEU A 214 7.14 7.10 -11.22
C LEU A 214 6.61 5.90 -11.98
N VAL A 215 5.61 5.20 -11.44
CA VAL A 215 4.91 4.12 -12.15
C VAL A 215 4.10 4.68 -13.32
N PHE A 216 3.41 5.81 -13.13
CA PHE A 216 2.74 6.52 -14.22
C PHE A 216 3.73 6.93 -15.33
N LEU A 217 4.86 7.57 -14.97
CA LEU A 217 5.92 7.94 -15.91
C LEU A 217 6.55 6.72 -16.61
N ALA A 218 6.83 5.64 -15.89
CA ALA A 218 7.41 4.43 -16.47
C ALA A 218 6.48 3.83 -17.52
N PHE A 219 5.17 3.84 -17.26
CA PHE A 219 4.16 3.34 -18.18
C PHE A 219 4.06 4.20 -19.45
N THR A 220 4.07 5.54 -19.32
CA THR A 220 3.96 6.44 -20.49
C THR A 220 5.21 6.42 -21.37
N ASN A 221 6.40 6.24 -20.78
CA ASN A 221 7.68 6.11 -21.53
C ASN A 221 7.78 4.82 -22.36
N HIS A 222 6.95 3.81 -22.08
CA HIS A 222 6.90 2.57 -22.86
C HIS A 222 5.90 2.61 -24.02
N THR A 223 5.07 3.65 -24.12
CA THR A 223 3.99 3.77 -25.12
C THR A 223 4.25 4.79 -26.24
N THR A 224 5.42 5.43 -26.25
CA THR A 224 5.93 6.31 -27.33
C THR A 224 7.16 5.68 -27.97
#